data_AF-A0A7V6DDM8-F1
#
_entry.id   AF-A0A7V6DDM8-F1
#
_cell.length_a   1.000
_cell.length_b   1.000
_cell.length_c   1.000
_cell.angle_alpha   90.00
_cell.angle_beta   90.00
_cell.angle_gamma   90.00
#
_symmetry.space_group_name_H-M   'P 1'
#
loop_
_entity.id
_entity.type
_entity.pdbx_description
1 polymer ?
#
loop_
_entity_poly.entity_id
_entity_poly.type
_entity_poly.pdbx_seq_one_letter_code
_entity_poly.pdbx_strand_id
1 'polypeptide(L)'
;MQTVEQREAVPPVAAAIQPLSAWLFFRRNLARTAPVALVIVLSVVLIGTVVTIIRSIDLTVLTVYGYNRYFLVAVPRNGNTVDPVAEMTIRAEPLSHEIYRISVCFTNIHTIFGKFPFVLFGLTQEEMPKMLRLTRMRLV
;
A
#
# COMPACT_ATOMS: atom_id res chain seq x y z
N MET A 1 -44.47 57.20 -48.94
CA MET A 1 -43.03 56.99 -49.18
C MET A 1 -42.43 56.46 -47.88
N GLN A 2 -42.17 55.16 -47.80
CA GLN A 2 -41.59 54.49 -46.64
C GLN A 2 -40.06 54.65 -46.68
N THR A 3 -39.48 55.27 -45.67
CA THR A 3 -38.03 55.26 -45.46
C THR A 3 -37.66 53.99 -44.69
N VAL A 4 -37.08 53.05 -45.40
CA VAL A 4 -36.52 51.81 -44.86
C VAL A 4 -35.21 52.17 -44.13
N GLU A 5 -35.21 52.14 -42.80
CA GLU A 5 -33.96 52.19 -42.03
C GLU A 5 -33.18 50.90 -42.30
N GLN A 6 -32.08 51.02 -43.06
CA GLN A 6 -31.04 50.02 -43.10
C GLN A 6 -30.40 49.93 -41.71
N ARG A 7 -30.72 48.87 -40.96
CA ARG A 7 -29.93 48.47 -39.80
C ARG A 7 -28.57 48.01 -40.29
N GLU A 8 -27.55 48.83 -40.03
CA GLU A 8 -26.15 48.45 -40.13
C GLU A 8 -25.91 47.18 -39.31
N ALA A 9 -25.51 46.10 -39.98
CA ALA A 9 -25.12 44.86 -39.33
C ALA A 9 -23.80 45.10 -38.59
N VAL A 10 -23.88 45.23 -37.26
CA VAL A 10 -22.70 45.23 -36.39
C VAL A 10 -21.95 43.92 -36.65
N PRO A 11 -20.69 43.95 -37.12
CA PRO A 11 -19.94 42.72 -37.34
C PRO A 11 -19.81 41.98 -36.01
N PRO A 12 -19.92 40.64 -35.99
CA PRO A 12 -19.76 39.90 -34.75
C PRO A 12 -18.38 40.24 -34.20
N VAL A 13 -18.37 40.87 -33.02
CA VAL A 13 -17.14 41.18 -32.27
C VAL A 13 -16.36 39.88 -32.20
N ALA A 14 -15.28 39.83 -32.97
CA ALA A 14 -14.44 38.66 -33.11
C ALA A 14 -14.15 38.11 -31.72
N ALA A 15 -14.49 36.83 -31.54
CA ALA A 15 -14.43 36.07 -30.29
C ALA A 15 -13.47 36.70 -29.29
N ALA A 16 -14.03 37.26 -28.21
CA ALA A 16 -13.26 37.83 -27.12
C ALA A 16 -12.15 36.86 -26.71
N ILE A 17 -10.93 37.14 -27.17
CA ILE A 17 -9.72 36.45 -26.76
C ILE A 17 -9.58 36.82 -25.30
N GLN A 18 -10.08 35.98 -24.39
CA GLN A 18 -10.12 36.23 -22.95
C GLN A 18 -8.73 36.67 -22.48
N PRO A 19 -8.50 37.98 -22.29
CA PRO A 19 -7.16 38.50 -22.08
C PRO A 19 -6.62 38.13 -20.70
N LEU A 20 -7.53 37.71 -19.81
CA LEU A 20 -7.27 37.21 -18.46
C LEU A 20 -7.18 35.68 -18.38
N SER A 21 -7.18 34.95 -19.51
CA SER A 21 -7.08 33.50 -19.41
C SER A 21 -5.69 33.07 -18.91
N ALA A 22 -5.69 32.29 -17.83
CA ALA A 22 -4.46 31.77 -17.22
C ALA A 22 -3.62 30.94 -18.22
N TRP A 23 -4.29 30.30 -19.18
CA TRP A 23 -3.64 29.53 -20.24
C TRP A 23 -2.85 30.38 -21.24
N LEU A 24 -3.43 31.50 -21.72
CA LEU A 24 -2.71 32.45 -22.58
C LEU A 24 -1.52 33.07 -21.86
N PHE A 25 -1.67 33.37 -20.56
CA PHE A 25 -0.57 33.89 -19.74
C PHE A 25 0.57 32.87 -19.58
N PHE A 26 0.24 31.61 -19.29
CA PHE A 26 1.21 30.52 -19.14
C PHE A 26 1.98 30.26 -20.44
N ARG A 27 1.29 30.23 -21.59
CA ARG A 27 1.95 30.05 -22.90
C ARG A 27 2.88 31.21 -23.26
N ARG A 28 2.49 32.45 -22.96
CA ARG A 28 3.30 33.64 -23.28
C ARG A 28 4.51 33.81 -22.37
N ASN A 29 4.42 33.35 -21.12
CA ASN A 29 5.46 33.52 -20.10
C ASN A 29 6.10 32.18 -19.70
N LEU A 30 6.20 31.24 -20.63
CA LEU A 30 6.59 29.86 -20.35
C LEU A 30 7.95 29.74 -19.66
N ALA A 31 8.92 30.57 -20.05
CA ALA A 31 10.24 30.61 -19.42
C ALA A 31 10.21 31.00 -17.92
N ARG A 32 9.19 31.75 -17.48
CA ARG A 32 9.03 32.19 -16.09
C ARG A 32 8.05 31.32 -15.31
N THR A 33 7.01 30.81 -15.96
CA THR A 33 5.96 30.01 -15.31
C THR A 33 6.31 28.52 -15.25
N ALA A 34 7.08 27.98 -16.21
CA ALA A 34 7.44 26.57 -16.22
C ALA A 34 8.30 26.16 -15.01
N PRO A 35 9.31 26.93 -14.55
CA PRO A 35 10.06 26.58 -13.34
C PRO A 35 9.17 26.51 -12.09
N VAL A 36 8.23 27.45 -11.93
CA VAL A 36 7.30 27.47 -10.80
C VAL A 36 6.37 26.27 -10.84
N ALA A 37 5.81 25.96 -12.02
CA ALA A 37 4.96 24.79 -12.22
C ALA A 37 5.72 23.47 -11.94
N LEU A 38 6.98 23.38 -12.38
CA LEU A 38 7.85 22.24 -12.11
C LEU A 38 8.05 22.04 -10.60
N VAL A 39 8.35 23.09 -9.86
CA VAL A 39 8.54 23.01 -8.40
C VAL A 39 7.26 22.51 -7.72
N ILE A 40 6.10 23.05 -8.10
CA ILE A 40 4.81 22.60 -7.56
C ILE A 40 4.58 21.11 -7.84
N VAL A 41 4.78 20.67 -9.08
CA VAL A 41 4.62 19.25 -9.46
C VAL A 41 5.60 18.37 -8.69
N LEU A 42 6.87 18.78 -8.59
CA LEU A 42 7.89 18.04 -7.86
C LEU A 42 7.52 17.90 -6.38
N SER A 43 7.06 18.98 -5.74
CA SER A 43 6.58 18.94 -4.36
C SER A 43 5.42 17.97 -4.18
N VAL A 44 4.43 17.99 -5.07
CA VAL A 44 3.27 17.08 -5.00
C VAL A 44 3.71 15.62 -5.20
N VAL A 45 4.60 15.34 -6.16
CA VAL A 45 5.14 13.99 -6.40
C VAL A 45 5.95 13.50 -5.20
N LEU A 46 6.77 14.35 -4.60
CA LEU A 46 7.55 14.01 -3.41
C LEU A 46 6.65 13.61 -2.25
N ILE A 47 5.63 14.43 -1.95
CA ILE A 47 4.65 14.14 -0.89
C ILE A 47 3.89 12.84 -1.21
N GLY A 48 3.42 12.69 -2.45
CA GLY A 48 2.73 11.48 -2.89
C GLY A 48 3.59 10.23 -2.74
N THR A 49 4.88 10.32 -3.04
CA THR A 49 5.84 9.21 -2.92
C THR A 49 6.01 8.81 -1.45
N VAL A 50 6.22 9.78 -0.56
CA VAL A 50 6.36 9.52 0.89
C VAL A 50 5.09 8.87 1.46
N VAL A 51 3.90 9.39 1.13
CA VAL A 51 2.62 8.82 1.59
C VAL A 51 2.42 7.41 1.06
N THR A 52 2.78 7.16 -0.21
CA THR A 52 2.67 5.84 -0.84
C THR A 52 3.61 4.84 -0.16
N ILE A 53 4.84 5.25 0.15
CA ILE A 53 5.80 4.42 0.87
C ILE A 53 5.28 4.08 2.28
N ILE A 54 4.76 5.06 3.02
CA ILE A 54 4.23 4.80 4.36
C ILE A 54 3.05 3.82 4.29
N ARG A 55 2.12 4.01 3.36
CA ARG A 55 0.98 3.10 3.18
C ARG A 55 1.38 1.70 2.72
N SER A 56 2.49 1.56 1.99
CA SER A 56 2.98 0.24 1.60
C SER A 56 3.50 -0.55 2.80
N ILE A 57 3.98 0.12 3.86
CA ILE A 57 4.41 -0.55 5.10
C ILE A 57 3.22 -1.21 5.79
N ASP A 58 2.12 -0.47 6.02
CA ASP A 58 0.93 -1.03 6.67
C ASP A 58 0.40 -2.23 5.88
N LEU A 59 0.35 -2.11 4.55
CA LEU A 59 -0.08 -3.20 3.68
C LEU A 59 0.88 -4.39 3.77
N THR A 60 2.18 -4.15 3.83
CA THR A 60 3.19 -5.21 3.95
C THR A 60 3.07 -5.91 5.29
N VAL A 61 2.93 -5.18 6.40
CA VAL A 61 2.78 -5.77 7.75
C VAL A 61 1.48 -6.57 7.86
N LEU A 62 0.36 -6.02 7.38
CA LEU A 62 -0.93 -6.73 7.39
C LEU A 62 -0.93 -7.97 6.50
N THR A 63 -0.28 -7.91 5.34
CA THR A 63 -0.19 -9.04 4.41
C THR A 63 0.76 -10.10 4.94
N VAL A 64 1.92 -9.70 5.46
CA VAL A 64 2.96 -10.61 5.94
C VAL A 64 2.54 -11.24 7.26
N TYR A 65 2.00 -10.51 8.23
CA TYR A 65 1.63 -11.05 9.55
C TYR A 65 0.15 -11.39 9.71
N GLY A 66 -0.68 -11.17 8.68
CA GLY A 66 -2.10 -11.49 8.72
C GLY A 66 -2.39 -12.95 9.03
N TYR A 67 -1.42 -13.85 8.82
CA TYR A 67 -1.51 -15.25 9.21
C TYR A 67 -1.70 -15.45 10.72
N ASN A 68 -1.20 -14.55 11.58
CA ASN A 68 -1.30 -14.66 13.05
C ASN A 68 -2.76 -14.59 13.53
N ARG A 69 -3.69 -14.16 12.67
CA ARG A 69 -5.12 -14.20 12.98
C ARG A 69 -5.69 -15.62 13.02
N TYR A 70 -5.05 -16.58 12.35
CA TYR A 70 -5.57 -17.93 12.17
C TYR A 70 -4.92 -18.97 13.09
N PHE A 71 -3.76 -18.66 13.67
CA PHE A 71 -3.06 -19.57 14.56
C PHE A 71 -2.23 -18.82 15.60
N LEU A 72 -1.93 -19.51 16.70
CA LEU A 72 -1.01 -19.06 17.72
C LEU A 72 0.20 -20.00 17.73
N VAL A 73 1.39 -19.44 17.92
CA VAL A 73 2.64 -20.18 18.00
C VAL A 73 3.16 -20.17 19.43
N ALA A 74 3.35 -21.35 20.01
CA ALA A 74 4.01 -21.52 21.29
C ALA A 74 5.40 -22.12 21.06
N VAL A 75 6.44 -21.40 21.48
CA VAL A 75 7.83 -21.85 21.38
C VAL A 75 8.43 -21.96 22.78
N PRO A 76 9.03 -23.10 23.16
CA PRO A 76 9.75 -23.22 24.42
C PRO A 76 10.92 -22.23 24.45
N ARG A 77 11.06 -21.50 25.56
CA ARG A 77 12.15 -20.52 25.72
C ARG A 77 13.52 -21.19 25.83
N ASN A 78 13.56 -22.40 26.41
CA ASN A 78 14.80 -23.10 26.73
C ASN A 78 14.64 -24.61 26.52
N GLY A 79 14.47 -25.03 25.26
CA GLY A 79 14.32 -26.43 24.91
C GLY A 79 13.99 -26.62 23.43
N ASN A 80 14.23 -27.82 22.92
CA ASN A 80 13.89 -28.19 21.53
C ASN A 80 12.49 -28.78 21.41
N THR A 81 11.84 -29.07 22.54
CA THR A 81 10.53 -29.69 22.63
C THR A 81 9.62 -28.89 23.55
N VAL A 82 8.32 -28.89 23.25
CA VAL A 82 7.30 -28.29 24.10
C VAL A 82 7.10 -29.18 25.33
N ASP A 83 7.00 -28.56 26.51
CA ASP A 83 6.66 -29.27 27.75
C ASP A 83 5.27 -29.91 27.61
N PRO A 84 5.11 -31.23 27.88
CA PRO A 84 3.82 -31.89 27.85
C PRO A 84 2.73 -31.19 28.68
N VAL A 85 3.09 -30.56 29.80
CA VAL A 85 2.14 -29.82 30.64
C VAL A 85 1.62 -28.58 29.89
N ALA A 86 2.50 -27.86 29.20
CA ALA A 86 2.10 -26.72 28.37
C ALA A 86 1.24 -27.17 27.18
N GLU A 87 1.58 -28.30 26.55
CA GLU A 87 0.78 -28.87 25.47
C GLU A 87 -0.64 -29.22 25.93
N MET A 88 -0.79 -29.81 27.14
CA MET A 88 -2.10 -30.10 27.72
C MET A 88 -2.94 -28.83 27.95
N THR A 89 -2.32 -27.76 28.46
CA THR A 89 -2.99 -26.47 28.65
C THR A 89 -3.47 -25.90 27.32
N ILE A 90 -2.65 -25.96 26.27
CA ILE A 90 -3.03 -25.48 24.93
C ILE A 90 -4.16 -26.33 24.33
N ARG A 91 -4.18 -27.64 24.58
CA ARG A 91 -5.26 -28.54 24.12
C ARG A 91 -6.57 -28.30 24.86
N ALA A 92 -6.52 -27.79 26.10
CA ALA A 92 -7.71 -27.49 26.89
C ALA A 92 -8.43 -26.21 26.44
N GLU A 93 -7.77 -25.35 25.64
CA GLU A 93 -8.38 -24.09 25.18
C GLU A 93 -9.50 -24.33 24.16
N PRO A 94 -10.68 -23.69 24.30
CA PRO A 94 -11.84 -23.94 23.43
C PRO A 94 -11.62 -23.60 21.95
N LEU A 95 -10.67 -22.70 21.67
CA LEU A 95 -10.31 -22.27 20.31
C LEU A 95 -9.20 -23.12 19.68
N SER A 96 -8.64 -24.07 20.42
CA SER A 96 -7.57 -24.95 19.98
C SER A 96 -8.15 -26.16 19.24
N HIS A 97 -8.16 -26.10 17.91
CA HIS A 97 -8.69 -27.20 17.09
C HIS A 97 -7.62 -28.22 16.70
N GLU A 98 -6.52 -27.75 16.11
CA GLU A 98 -5.42 -28.60 15.66
C GLU A 98 -4.08 -28.05 16.17
N ILE A 99 -3.19 -28.95 16.56
CA ILE A 99 -1.83 -28.62 17.01
C ILE A 99 -0.86 -29.24 16.02
N TYR A 100 -0.09 -28.37 15.37
CA TYR A 100 0.97 -28.76 14.45
C TYR A 100 2.32 -28.63 15.13
N ARG A 101 3.20 -29.62 14.94
CA ARG A 101 4.58 -29.52 15.40
C ARG A 101 5.40 -28.79 14.35
N ILE A 102 5.92 -27.63 14.73
CA ILE A 102 6.67 -26.76 13.82
C ILE A 102 8.08 -26.52 14.32
N SER A 103 8.99 -26.27 13.38
CA SER A 103 10.29 -25.67 13.68
C SER A 103 10.23 -24.18 13.39
N VAL A 104 10.66 -23.35 14.33
CA VAL A 104 10.64 -21.89 14.16
C VAL A 104 12.06 -21.40 13.96
N CYS A 105 12.29 -20.65 12.89
CA CYS A 105 13.54 -19.95 12.62
C CYS A 105 13.28 -18.47 12.45
N PHE A 106 14.11 -17.63 13.06
CA PHE A 106 14.07 -16.18 12.90
C PHE A 106 15.21 -15.76 11.98
N THR A 107 14.87 -15.13 10.86
CA THR A 107 15.86 -14.53 9.96
C THR A 107 15.64 -13.04 9.88
N ASN A 108 16.71 -12.26 9.72
CA ASN A 108 16.59 -10.83 9.49
C ASN A 108 16.77 -10.55 8.00
N ILE A 109 15.74 -10.01 7.37
CA ILE A 109 15.80 -9.59 5.98
C ILE A 109 16.25 -8.13 5.94
N HIS A 110 17.15 -7.81 5.03
CA HIS A 110 17.57 -6.41 4.82
C HIS A 110 16.54 -5.73 3.93
N THR A 111 15.86 -4.73 4.48
CA THR A 111 14.91 -3.88 3.75
C THR A 111 15.46 -2.47 3.63
N ILE A 112 14.82 -1.65 2.80
CA ILE A 112 15.16 -0.22 2.64
C ILE A 112 15.06 0.54 3.97
N PHE A 113 14.22 0.06 4.90
CA PHE A 113 14.00 0.67 6.22
C PHE A 113 14.90 0.09 7.33
N GLY A 114 15.80 -0.84 6.98
CA GLY A 114 16.69 -1.52 7.92
C GLY A 114 16.42 -3.01 8.04
N LYS A 115 16.95 -3.62 9.10
CA LYS A 115 16.82 -5.06 9.37
C LYS A 115 15.41 -5.36 9.89
N PHE A 116 14.70 -6.22 9.17
CA PHE A 116 13.34 -6.62 9.50
C PHE A 116 13.30 -8.09 9.93
N PRO A 117 12.80 -8.42 11.14
CA PRO A 117 12.74 -9.80 11.61
C PRO A 117 11.61 -10.56 10.90
N PHE A 118 11.94 -11.65 10.26
CA PHE A 118 11.02 -12.54 9.55
C PHE A 118 11.01 -13.92 10.19
N VAL A 119 9.82 -14.45 10.44
CA VAL A 119 9.64 -15.76 11.08
C VAL A 119 9.36 -16.81 10.02
N LEU A 120 10.18 -17.86 10.01
CA LEU A 120 10.04 -19.02 9.14
C LEU A 120 9.48 -20.18 9.96
N PHE A 121 8.39 -20.75 9.48
CA PHE A 121 7.78 -21.94 10.07
C PHE A 121 8.09 -23.16 9.21
N GLY A 122 8.96 -24.02 9.71
CA GLY A 122 9.19 -25.35 9.16
C GLY A 122 8.06 -26.29 9.54
N LEU A 123 7.40 -26.84 8.52
CA LEU A 123 6.33 -27.83 8.65
C LEU A 123 6.71 -29.10 7.92
N THR A 124 6.06 -30.20 8.29
CA THR A 124 6.08 -31.40 7.47
C THR A 124 5.36 -31.16 6.14
N GLN A 125 5.74 -31.90 5.10
CA GLN A 125 5.09 -31.85 3.77
C GLN A 125 3.59 -32.19 3.83
N GLU A 126 3.17 -32.98 4.82
CA GLU A 126 1.77 -33.39 5.02
C GLU A 126 0.91 -32.28 5.66
N GLU A 127 1.50 -31.52 6.59
CA GLU A 127 0.80 -30.45 7.33
C GLU A 127 0.80 -29.12 6.58
N MET A 128 1.83 -28.87 5.76
CA MET A 128 1.99 -27.62 5.00
C MET A 128 0.75 -27.28 4.13
N PRO A 129 0.14 -28.20 3.36
CA PRO A 129 -1.08 -27.90 2.59
C PRO A 129 -2.31 -27.59 3.45
N LYS A 130 -2.36 -28.10 4.70
CA LYS A 130 -3.46 -27.77 5.63
C LYS A 130 -3.28 -26.35 6.15
N MET A 131 -2.08 -25.99 6.58
CA MET A 131 -1.81 -24.64 7.07
C MET A 131 -1.98 -23.58 5.98
N LEU A 132 -1.53 -23.81 4.75
CA LEU A 132 -1.72 -22.87 3.64
C LEU A 132 -3.21 -22.62 3.34
N ARG A 133 -4.06 -23.63 3.47
CA ARG A 133 -5.52 -23.47 3.32
C ARG A 133 -6.13 -22.63 4.45
N LEU A 134 -5.69 -22.84 5.69
CA LEU A 134 -6.14 -22.07 6.86
C LEU A 134 -5.75 -20.58 6.74
N THR A 135 -4.49 -20.32 6.36
CA THR A 135 -3.96 -18.96 6.28
C THR A 135 -4.28 -18.26 4.96
N ARG A 136 -4.84 -18.98 3.99
CA ARG A 136 -5.06 -18.55 2.60
C ARG A 136 -3.79 -18.07 1.90
N MET A 137 -2.64 -18.54 2.36
CA MET A 137 -1.35 -18.24 1.75
C MET A 137 -1.11 -19.15 0.54
N ARG A 138 -0.37 -18.64 -0.44
CA ARG A 138 0.08 -19.40 -1.60
C ARG A 138 1.59 -19.53 -1.57
N LEU A 139 2.09 -20.73 -1.80
CA LEU A 139 3.49 -20.93 -2.15
C LEU A 139 3.68 -20.42 -3.58
N VAL A 140 4.67 -19.56 -3.77
CA VAL A 140 5.11 -19.06 -5.09
C VAL A 140 6.36 -19.81 -5.48
#